data_AF-A0A9W5TM31-F1
#
_entry.id   AF-A0A9W5TM31-F1
#
_cell.length_a   1.000
_cell.length_b   1.000
_cell.length_c   1.000
_cell.angle_alpha   90.00
_cell.angle_beta   90.00
_cell.angle_gamma   90.00
#
_symmetry.space_group_name_H-M   'P 1'
#
loop_
_entity.id
_entity.type
_entity.pdbx_description
1 polymer ?
#
loop_
_entity_poly.entity_id
_entity_poly.type
_entity_poly.pdbx_seq_one_letter_code
_entity_poly.pdbx_strand_id
1 'polypeptide(L)'
;MVALRDRLAGTDSALVDAATMYSSPLNYRPIPAKDRRLIIAGLGDRLAPPEQAEMLWKHWDHCAFHWFPGNHVLHVSQPDYLRRMTRFLAEFMFD
;
A
#
# COMPACT_ATOMS: atom_id res chain seq x y z
N MET A 1 24.96 6.43 -2.13
CA MET A 1 24.54 6.82 -3.50
C MET A 1 23.35 7.78 -3.48
N VAL A 2 22.27 7.50 -2.75
CA VAL A 2 21.09 8.40 -2.66
C VAL A 2 21.41 9.75 -2.00
N ALA A 3 22.07 9.74 -0.84
CA ALA A 3 22.41 10.96 -0.10
C ALA A 3 23.33 11.96 -0.84
N LEU A 4 24.15 11.48 -1.78
CA LEU A 4 25.00 12.36 -2.61
C LEU A 4 24.19 13.02 -3.74
N ARG A 5 23.18 12.31 -4.28
CA ARG A 5 22.27 12.81 -5.30
C ARG A 5 21.36 13.90 -4.74
N ASP A 6 20.81 13.69 -3.54
CA ASP A 6 19.90 14.64 -2.89
C ASP A 6 20.60 15.98 -2.60
N ARG A 7 21.88 15.92 -2.21
CA ARG A 7 22.72 17.11 -2.02
C ARG A 7 23.05 17.87 -3.31
N LEU A 8 23.18 17.18 -4.44
CA LEU A 8 23.49 17.79 -5.74
C LEU A 8 22.25 18.32 -6.45
N ALA A 9 21.09 17.69 -6.26
CA ALA A 9 19.84 18.03 -6.93
C ALA A 9 18.96 19.03 -6.16
N GLY A 10 19.29 19.37 -4.90
CA GLY A 10 18.49 20.28 -4.09
C GLY A 10 17.11 19.73 -3.68
N THR A 11 16.87 18.43 -3.88
CA THR A 11 15.71 17.72 -3.33
C THR A 11 15.95 17.46 -1.86
N ASP A 12 15.64 18.45 -1.03
CA ASP A 12 15.52 18.25 0.42
C ASP A 12 14.48 17.16 0.68
N SER A 13 14.71 16.30 1.68
CA SER A 13 13.75 15.34 2.20
C SER A 13 12.37 15.97 2.44
N ALA A 14 12.35 17.21 2.96
CA ALA A 14 11.13 17.97 3.17
C ALA A 14 10.35 18.29 1.87
N LEU A 15 11.04 18.51 0.75
CA LEU A 15 10.40 18.72 -0.55
C LEU A 15 9.80 17.43 -1.11
N VAL A 16 10.49 16.30 -0.91
CA VAL A 16 9.99 14.97 -1.31
C VAL A 16 8.77 14.59 -0.47
N ASP A 17 8.81 14.85 0.84
CA ASP A 17 7.67 14.63 1.74
C ASP A 17 6.49 15.51 1.34
N ALA A 18 6.71 16.81 1.10
CA ALA A 18 5.66 17.72 0.66
C ALA A 18 5.03 17.29 -0.67
N ALA A 19 5.85 16.82 -1.63
CA ALA A 19 5.38 16.36 -2.94
C ALA A 19 4.54 15.07 -2.85
N THR A 20 4.82 14.20 -1.87
CA THR A 20 4.09 12.93 -1.69
C THR A 20 2.97 13.02 -0.66
N MET A 21 2.91 14.10 0.13
CA MET A 21 1.95 14.30 1.21
C MET A 21 0.50 14.18 0.75
N TYR A 22 0.16 14.82 -0.39
CA TYR A 22 -1.21 14.79 -0.90
C TYR A 22 -1.67 13.38 -1.26
N SER A 23 -0.79 12.59 -1.88
CA SER A 23 -1.08 11.25 -2.38
C SER A 23 -0.93 10.16 -1.31
N SER A 24 -0.33 10.48 -0.16
CA SER A 24 -0.07 9.50 0.90
C SER A 24 -1.35 9.22 1.70
N PRO A 25 -1.85 7.97 1.68
CA PRO A 25 -3.06 7.60 2.42
C PRO A 25 -2.89 7.65 3.95
N LEU A 26 -1.65 7.73 4.44
CA LEU A 26 -1.34 7.86 5.87
C LEU A 26 -1.74 9.23 6.43
N ASN A 27 -1.89 10.25 5.58
CA ASN A 27 -2.25 11.61 6.02
C ASN A 27 -3.76 11.79 6.25
N TYR A 28 -4.56 10.80 5.89
CA TYR A 28 -6.02 10.89 5.98
C TYR A 28 -6.58 9.80 6.88
N ARG A 29 -7.69 10.12 7.55
CA ARG A 29 -8.49 9.09 8.21
C ARG A 29 -9.27 8.33 7.15
N PRO A 30 -9.20 6.99 7.12
CA PRO A 30 -9.96 6.20 6.16
C PRO A 30 -11.48 6.37 6.39
N ILE A 31 -12.18 6.81 5.35
CA ILE A 31 -13.64 7.01 5.35
C ILE A 31 -14.42 5.69 5.36
N PRO A 32 -14.05 4.67 4.54
CA PRO A 32 -14.77 3.39 4.57
C PRO A 32 -14.71 2.76 5.96
N ALA A 33 -15.75 2.06 6.40
CA ALA A 33 -15.71 1.30 7.64
C ALA A 33 -14.61 0.22 7.60
N LYS A 34 -14.11 -0.22 8.76
CA LYS A 34 -12.93 -1.10 8.87
C LYS A 34 -13.10 -2.44 8.14
N ASP A 35 -14.29 -3.02 8.25
CA ASP A 35 -14.73 -4.25 7.56
C ASP A 35 -14.75 -4.09 6.04
N ARG A 36 -14.88 -2.86 5.53
CA ARG A 36 -14.87 -2.50 4.11
C ARG A 36 -13.48 -2.09 3.60
N ARG A 37 -12.42 -2.42 4.33
CA ARG A 37 -11.02 -2.16 3.93
C ARG A 37 -10.26 -3.47 3.74
N LEU A 38 -9.64 -3.62 2.58
CA LEU A 38 -8.75 -4.72 2.26
C LEU A 38 -7.42 -4.18 1.70
N ILE A 39 -6.30 -4.64 2.26
CA ILE A 39 -4.97 -4.39 1.74
C ILE A 39 -4.41 -5.71 1.18
N ILE A 40 -3.92 -5.67 -0.07
CA ILE A 40 -3.18 -6.77 -0.70
C ILE A 40 -1.78 -6.26 -0.99
N ALA A 41 -0.76 -6.91 -0.44
CA ALA A 41 0.62 -6.47 -0.53
C ALA A 41 1.57 -7.59 -0.99
N GLY A 42 2.54 -7.24 -1.84
CA GLY A 42 3.53 -8.17 -2.35
C GLY A 42 4.77 -8.19 -1.45
N LEU A 43 5.18 -9.37 -0.97
CA LEU A 43 6.35 -9.51 -0.09
C LEU A 43 7.68 -9.11 -0.75
N GLY A 44 7.76 -9.18 -2.08
CA GLY A 44 8.94 -8.82 -2.87
C GLY A 44 8.79 -7.47 -3.57
N ASP A 45 7.79 -6.67 -3.23
CA ASP A 45 7.56 -5.36 -3.86
C ASP A 45 8.69 -4.38 -3.51
N ARG A 46 9.33 -3.82 -4.54
CA ARG A 46 10.39 -2.80 -4.38
C ARG A 46 9.90 -1.38 -4.64
N LEU A 47 8.73 -1.23 -5.26
CA LEU A 47 8.11 0.07 -5.54
C LEU A 47 7.26 0.54 -4.36
N ALA A 48 6.52 -0.39 -3.74
CA ALA A 48 5.82 -0.20 -2.48
C ALA A 48 6.37 -1.22 -1.46
N PRO A 49 7.47 -0.90 -0.76
CA PRO A 49 8.09 -1.82 0.19
C PRO A 49 7.08 -2.39 1.19
N PRO A 50 7.20 -3.67 1.60
CA PRO A 50 6.30 -4.31 2.57
C PRO A 50 6.10 -3.50 3.85
N GLU A 51 7.13 -2.78 4.31
CA GLU A 51 7.08 -1.92 5.48
C GLU A 51 6.04 -0.80 5.33
N GLN A 52 5.88 -0.24 4.13
CA GLN A 52 4.85 0.77 3.86
C GLN A 52 3.44 0.18 3.93
N ALA A 53 3.26 -1.06 3.45
CA ALA A 53 1.98 -1.76 3.55
C ALA A 53 1.63 -2.07 5.02
N GLU A 54 2.63 -2.45 5.84
CA GLU A 54 2.43 -2.68 7.27
C GLU A 54 2.10 -1.38 8.02
N MET A 55 2.78 -0.27 7.70
CA MET A 55 2.46 1.05 8.25
C MET A 55 1.02 1.45 7.94
N LEU A 56 0.58 1.24 6.69
CA LEU A 56 -0.79 1.52 6.27
C LEU A 56 -1.80 0.63 7.01
N TRP A 57 -1.50 -0.66 7.16
CA TRP A 57 -2.34 -1.60 7.88
C TRP A 57 -2.55 -1.21 9.35
N LYS A 58 -1.48 -0.78 10.03
CA LYS A 58 -1.56 -0.25 11.41
C LYS A 58 -2.40 1.03 11.46
N HIS A 59 -2.17 1.95 10.52
CA HIS A 59 -2.93 3.20 10.42
C HIS A 59 -4.42 2.98 10.18
N TRP A 60 -4.78 1.92 9.45
CA TRP A 60 -6.17 1.57 9.13
C TRP A 60 -6.84 0.66 10.16
N ASP A 61 -6.29 0.61 11.37
CA ASP A 61 -6.79 -0.18 12.50
C ASP A 61 -6.82 -1.69 12.21
N HIS A 62 -5.75 -2.22 11.61
CA HIS A 62 -5.59 -3.66 11.38
C HIS A 62 -6.76 -4.28 10.59
N CYS A 63 -7.12 -3.68 9.45
CA CYS A 63 -8.18 -4.18 8.57
C CYS A 63 -7.82 -5.52 7.91
N ALA A 64 -8.68 -6.02 7.01
CA ALA A 64 -8.36 -7.22 6.24
C ALA A 64 -7.07 -6.99 5.45
N PHE A 65 -6.16 -7.97 5.53
CA PHE A 65 -4.80 -7.84 5.00
C PHE A 65 -4.33 -9.17 4.41
N HIS A 66 -3.70 -9.13 3.24
CA HIS A 66 -3.19 -10.34 2.57
C HIS A 66 -1.82 -10.11 1.92
N TRP A 67 -0.84 -10.91 2.34
CA TRP A 67 0.44 -11.04 1.64
C TRP A 67 0.32 -12.01 0.47
N PHE A 68 0.86 -11.64 -0.69
CA PHE A 68 1.11 -12.58 -1.77
C PHE A 68 2.63 -12.68 -2.07
N PRO A 69 3.11 -13.88 -2.45
CA PRO A 69 4.51 -14.05 -2.84
C PRO A 69 4.70 -13.41 -4.23
N GLY A 70 5.23 -12.20 -4.31
CA GLY A 70 5.41 -11.52 -5.59
C GLY A 70 5.97 -10.11 -5.45
N ASN A 71 6.23 -9.46 -6.58
CA ASN A 71 6.70 -8.07 -6.69
C ASN A 71 5.71 -7.29 -7.58
N HIS A 72 5.80 -5.96 -7.61
CA HIS A 72 4.98 -5.03 -8.38
C HIS A 72 4.75 -5.43 -9.85
N VAL A 73 5.74 -6.09 -10.47
CA VAL A 73 5.72 -6.51 -11.90
C VAL A 73 5.50 -8.02 -12.06
N LEU A 74 5.78 -8.82 -11.02
CA LEU A 74 5.70 -10.28 -11.06
C LEU A 74 4.74 -10.78 -9.99
N HIS A 75 3.48 -10.93 -10.39
CA HIS A 75 2.44 -11.55 -9.58
C HIS A 75 2.55 -13.08 -9.64
N VAL A 76 3.49 -13.65 -8.90
CA VAL A 76 3.47 -15.10 -8.65
C VAL A 76 2.23 -15.38 -7.78
N SER A 77 1.38 -16.33 -8.19
CA SER A 77 0.07 -16.60 -7.58
C SER A 77 -1.03 -15.54 -7.78
N GLN A 78 -1.03 -14.84 -8.91
CA GLN A 78 -2.08 -13.88 -9.30
C GLN A 78 -3.54 -14.33 -9.06
N PRO A 79 -3.93 -15.58 -9.38
CA PRO A 79 -5.31 -16.02 -9.21
C PRO A 79 -5.79 -16.04 -7.76
N ASP A 80 -4.90 -16.24 -6.79
CA ASP A 80 -5.28 -16.38 -5.38
C ASP A 80 -5.67 -15.06 -4.74
N TYR A 81 -4.89 -13.99 -4.96
CA TYR A 81 -5.27 -12.68 -4.43
C TYR A 81 -6.49 -12.12 -5.16
N LEU A 82 -6.64 -12.39 -6.47
CA LEU A 82 -7.83 -12.00 -7.23
C LEU A 82 -9.09 -12.67 -6.69
N ARG A 83 -9.04 -13.99 -6.42
CA ARG A 83 -10.17 -14.70 -5.76
C ARG A 83 -10.52 -14.10 -4.40
N ARG A 84 -9.51 -13.75 -3.60
CA ARG A 84 -9.72 -13.11 -2.30
C ARG A 84 -10.35 -11.72 -2.44
N MET A 85 -9.89 -10.93 -3.41
CA MET A 85 -10.47 -9.62 -3.73
C MET A 85 -11.93 -9.76 -4.16
N THR A 86 -12.24 -10.66 -5.09
CA THR A 86 -13.62 -10.89 -5.55
C THR A 86 -14.52 -11.34 -4.41
N ARG A 87 -14.05 -12.26 -3.54
CA ARG A 87 -14.82 -12.71 -2.38
C ARG A 87 -15.10 -11.56 -1.40
N PHE A 88 -14.08 -10.75 -1.11
CA PHE A 88 -14.23 -9.59 -0.23
C PHE A 88 -15.24 -8.57 -0.80
N LEU A 89 -15.15 -8.27 -2.09
CA LEU A 89 -16.08 -7.33 -2.73
C LEU A 89 -17.50 -7.89 -2.84
N ALA A 90 -17.67 -9.20 -3.02
CA ALA A 90 -18.99 -9.83 -3.12
C ALA A 90 -19.84 -9.61 -1.86
N GLU A 91 -19.23 -9.46 -0.69
CA GLU A 91 -19.92 -9.16 0.58
C GLU A 91 -20.55 -7.75 0.60
N PHE A 92 -20.17 -6.86 -0.33
CA PHE A 92 -20.61 -5.45 -0.36
C PHE A 92 -21.19 -4.99 -1.71
N MET A 93 -21.11 -5.83 -2.76
CA MET A 93 -21.56 -5.48 -4.12
C MET A 93 -23.07 -5.62 -4.34
N PHE A 94 -23.79 -6.28 -3.43
CA PHE A 94 -25.22 -6.52 -3.53
C PHE A 94 -26.04 -5.93 -2.37
N ASP A 95 -25.43 -5.01 -1.61
CA ASP A 95 -26.11 -4.15 -0.63
C ASP A 95 -26.65 -2.86 -1.28
#